data_AF-F3KRM1-F1
#
_entry.id   AF-F3KRM1-F1
#
_cell.length_a   1.000
_cell.length_b   1.000
_cell.length_c   1.000
_cell.angle_alpha   90.00
_cell.angle_beta   90.00
_cell.angle_gamma   90.00
#
_symmetry.space_group_name_H-M   'P 1'
#
loop_
_entity.id
_entity.type
_entity.pdbx_description
1 polymer ?
#
loop_
_entity_poly.entity_id
_entity_poly.type
_entity_poly.pdbx_seq_one_letter_code
_entity_poly.pdbx_strand_id
1 'polypeptide(L)'
;MQLKPQDFLVALKLIAWGDQRWTYARLAQELGLSASEAHGAVKRGLLAGLLLHNHPASDDSQALAAQEPQAIYRVAAKLVRRAAAAENGAGADNPVRPHPHNLAEFALYGAKYAFPAVQLPLAVGVPTSHSAPAFAGVFAPGGTDFVWPHPNGAVRGVGVEPLHPSVPYAAMQDAKLYDMLALFDALRVGKARERGMAQERLPSLIDPAVPKPVKKALRG
;
A
#
# COMPACT_ATOMS: atom_id res chain seq x y z
N MET A 1 16.82 7.17 7.23
CA MET A 1 15.37 7.49 7.19
C MET A 1 14.60 6.25 7.58
N GLN A 2 13.56 6.35 8.42
CA GLN A 2 12.73 5.21 8.85
C GLN A 2 11.32 5.36 8.24
N LEU A 3 10.87 4.36 7.48
CA LEU A 3 9.46 4.26 7.05
C LEU A 3 8.58 3.95 8.25
N LYS A 4 7.41 4.58 8.30
CA LYS A 4 6.39 4.36 9.31
C LYS A 4 5.22 3.54 8.75
N PRO A 5 4.49 2.79 9.59
CA PRO A 5 3.27 2.09 9.18
C PRO A 5 2.26 2.97 8.42
N GLN A 6 2.08 4.22 8.86
CA GLN A 6 1.17 5.19 8.21
C GLN A 6 1.61 5.58 6.80
N ASP A 7 2.89 5.48 6.46
CA ASP A 7 3.40 5.77 5.11
C ASP A 7 2.90 4.73 4.11
N PHE A 8 2.90 3.46 4.54
CA PHE A 8 2.35 2.36 3.75
C PHE A 8 0.83 2.47 3.61
N LEU A 9 0.11 2.83 4.68
CA LEU A 9 -1.33 3.12 4.63
C LEU A 9 -1.66 4.22 3.61
N VAL A 10 -0.91 5.32 3.62
CA VAL A 10 -1.07 6.42 2.66
C VAL A 10 -0.85 5.94 1.22
N ALA A 11 0.22 5.17 0.97
CA ALA A 11 0.50 4.65 -0.36
C ALA A 11 -0.62 3.73 -0.88
N LEU A 12 -1.17 2.85 -0.04
CA LEU A 12 -2.32 2.01 -0.38
C LEU A 12 -3.59 2.83 -0.63
N LYS A 13 -3.81 3.92 0.11
CA LYS A 13 -4.96 4.81 -0.14
C LYS A 13 -4.88 5.47 -1.51
N LEU A 14 -3.68 5.89 -1.93
CA LEU A 14 -3.49 6.46 -3.27
C LEU A 14 -3.75 5.43 -4.38
N ILE A 15 -3.41 4.17 -4.16
CA ILE A 15 -3.81 3.06 -5.06
C ILE A 15 -5.33 2.86 -5.09
N ALA A 16 -5.99 2.97 -3.93
CA ALA A 16 -7.44 2.81 -3.83
C ALA A 16 -8.16 3.89 -4.64
N TRP A 17 -7.71 5.14 -4.55
CA TRP A 17 -8.24 6.27 -5.30
C TRP A 17 -7.90 6.26 -6.80
N GLY A 18 -6.77 5.69 -7.21
CA GLY A 18 -6.34 5.70 -8.62
C GLY A 18 -6.17 7.13 -9.15
N ASP A 19 -6.87 7.46 -10.25
CA ASP A 19 -6.79 8.76 -10.91
C ASP A 19 -7.70 9.84 -10.30
N GLN A 20 -8.34 9.58 -9.16
CA GLN A 20 -9.15 10.62 -8.50
C GLN A 20 -8.29 11.79 -8.04
N ARG A 21 -8.80 13.02 -8.18
CA ARG A 21 -8.17 14.22 -7.63
C ARG A 21 -8.19 14.19 -6.10
N TRP A 22 -7.06 14.52 -5.49
CA TRP A 22 -6.95 14.61 -4.03
C TRP A 22 -6.06 15.77 -3.60
N THR A 23 -6.25 16.18 -2.34
CA THR A 23 -5.41 17.16 -1.65
C THR A 23 -4.87 16.53 -0.37
N TYR A 24 -3.77 17.06 0.18
CA TYR A 24 -3.26 16.59 1.47
C TYR A 24 -4.31 16.66 2.58
N ALA A 25 -5.19 17.67 2.55
CA ALA A 25 -6.28 17.81 3.51
C ALA A 25 -7.31 16.67 3.39
N ARG A 26 -7.74 16.33 2.16
CA ARG A 26 -8.66 15.21 1.93
C ARG A 26 -8.03 13.88 2.31
N LEU A 27 -6.76 13.67 1.96
CA LEU A 27 -6.01 12.46 2.30
C LEU A 27 -5.90 12.29 3.82
N ALA A 28 -5.59 13.38 4.53
CA ALA A 28 -5.54 13.39 5.98
C ALA A 28 -6.90 13.05 6.58
N GLN A 29 -7.98 13.68 6.10
CA GLN A 29 -9.34 13.44 6.58
C GLN A 29 -9.80 11.99 6.37
N GLU A 30 -9.64 11.43 5.15
CA GLU A 30 -10.10 10.07 4.86
C GLU A 30 -9.29 8.99 5.62
N LEU A 31 -8.04 9.31 6.00
CA LEU A 31 -7.19 8.41 6.79
C LEU A 31 -7.15 8.75 8.28
N GLY A 32 -7.91 9.72 8.77
CA GLY A 32 -7.86 10.14 10.17
C GLY A 32 -6.46 10.57 10.63
N LEU A 33 -5.66 11.14 9.73
CA LEU A 33 -4.33 11.70 9.99
C LEU A 33 -4.43 13.22 10.11
N SER A 34 -3.41 13.83 10.70
CA SER A 34 -3.18 15.27 10.52
C SER A 34 -2.59 15.59 9.14
N ALA A 35 -2.73 16.83 8.69
CA ALA A 35 -2.17 17.27 7.41
C ALA A 35 -0.63 17.12 7.36
N SER A 36 0.06 17.37 8.48
CA SER A 36 1.52 17.22 8.57
C SER A 36 1.95 15.75 8.51
N GLU A 37 1.17 14.83 9.10
CA GLU A 37 1.41 13.40 8.98
C GLU A 37 1.23 12.89 7.56
N ALA A 38 0.15 13.31 6.88
CA ALA A 38 -0.09 12.96 5.48
C ALA A 38 1.04 13.48 4.57
N HIS A 39 1.47 14.73 4.76
CA HIS A 39 2.59 15.30 4.00
C HIS A 39 3.91 14.57 4.29
N GLY A 40 4.21 14.31 5.56
CA GLY A 40 5.41 13.57 5.97
C GLY A 40 5.43 12.14 5.43
N ALA A 41 4.27 11.48 5.37
CA ALA A 41 4.11 10.15 4.79
C ALA A 41 4.40 10.14 3.30
N VAL A 42 3.86 11.11 2.55
CA VAL A 42 4.16 11.27 1.12
C VAL A 42 5.65 11.53 0.90
N LYS A 43 6.27 12.43 1.68
CA LYS A 43 7.72 12.70 1.57
C LYS A 43 8.56 11.44 1.79
N ARG A 44 8.27 10.65 2.82
CA ARG A 44 8.97 9.38 3.08
C ARG A 44 8.71 8.35 1.99
N GLY A 45 7.47 8.26 1.48
CA GLY A 45 7.11 7.37 0.38
C GLY A 45 7.83 7.70 -0.93
N LEU A 46 8.02 8.98 -1.25
CA LEU A 46 8.83 9.44 -2.37
C LEU A 46 10.30 9.05 -2.22
N LEU A 47 10.88 9.31 -1.04
CA LEU A 47 12.28 8.96 -0.75
C LEU A 47 12.52 7.45 -0.76
N ALA A 48 11.53 6.65 -0.39
CA ALA A 48 11.58 5.20 -0.44
C ALA A 48 11.28 4.60 -1.84
N GLY A 49 10.93 5.43 -2.83
CA GLY A 49 10.57 4.97 -4.17
C GLY A 49 9.24 4.22 -4.23
N LEU A 50 8.39 4.32 -3.20
CA LEU A 50 7.03 3.78 -3.18
C LEU A 50 6.04 4.71 -3.88
N LEU A 51 6.39 6.01 -3.98
CA LEU A 51 5.64 7.04 -4.69
C LEU A 51 6.54 7.71 -5.73
N LEU A 52 5.93 8.36 -6.73
CA LEU A 52 6.56 9.12 -7.79
C LEU A 52 5.94 10.52 -7.88
N HIS A 53 6.74 11.51 -8.25
CA HIS A 53 6.22 12.83 -8.59
C HIS A 53 5.50 12.79 -9.95
N ASN A 54 4.36 13.49 -10.06
CA ASN A 54 3.62 13.63 -11.32
C ASN A 54 4.15 14.74 -12.20
N HIS A 55 4.62 15.82 -11.60
CA HIS A 55 5.46 16.78 -12.29
C HIS A 55 6.91 16.50 -11.94
N PRO A 56 7.85 16.54 -12.90
CA PRO A 56 9.24 16.67 -12.53
C PRO A 56 9.31 17.91 -11.64
N ALA A 57 9.78 17.74 -10.40
CA ALA A 57 9.88 18.82 -9.44
C ALA A 57 10.41 20.06 -10.16
N SER A 58 9.64 21.14 -10.18
CA SER A 58 10.14 22.45 -10.58
C SER A 58 11.33 22.77 -9.69
N ASP A 59 12.53 22.65 -10.24
CA ASP A 59 13.80 23.10 -9.69
C ASP A 59 14.01 22.91 -8.18
N ASP A 60 14.38 21.70 -7.76
CA ASP A 60 15.26 21.55 -6.59
C ASP A 60 16.69 21.93 -7.00
N SER A 61 16.91 23.23 -7.19
CA SER A 61 18.22 23.85 -7.36
C SER A 61 19.08 23.83 -6.08
N GLN A 62 18.82 22.92 -5.13
CA GLN A 62 19.50 22.92 -3.83
C GLN A 62 19.97 21.55 -3.30
N ALA A 63 19.93 20.47 -4.09
CA ALA A 63 20.36 19.13 -3.61
C ALA A 63 21.54 18.49 -4.38
N LEU A 64 22.26 19.22 -5.22
CA LEU A 64 23.48 18.73 -5.91
C LEU A 64 24.72 19.63 -5.71
N ALA A 65 24.73 20.46 -4.67
CA ALA A 65 25.92 21.23 -4.25
C ALA A 65 26.80 20.43 -3.28
N ALA A 66 27.10 19.17 -3.61
CA ALA A 66 28.22 18.44 -3.04
C ALA A 66 29.04 17.89 -4.20
N GLN A 67 30.20 18.51 -4.39
CA GLN A 67 31.20 18.19 -5.40
C GLN A 67 31.60 16.71 -5.36
N GLU A 68 31.59 16.05 -6.51
CA GLU A 68 32.68 15.14 -6.89
C GLU A 68 33.06 15.39 -8.36
N PRO A 69 34.36 15.57 -8.68
CA PRO A 69 34.81 15.88 -10.03
C PRO A 69 34.91 14.63 -10.91
N GLN A 70 34.42 14.77 -12.14
CA GLN A 70 34.81 14.08 -13.38
C GLN A 70 34.84 12.54 -13.40
N ALA A 71 33.85 11.98 -14.10
CA ALA A 71 34.08 10.83 -14.98
C ALA A 71 33.41 11.08 -16.33
N ILE A 72 34.27 11.19 -17.33
CA ILE A 72 34.01 11.39 -18.75
C ILE A 72 33.40 10.09 -19.31
N TYR A 73 32.48 10.23 -20.28
CA TYR A 73 31.74 9.22 -21.06
C TYR A 73 30.37 8.76 -20.54
N ARG A 74 29.31 9.33 -21.15
CA ARG A 74 28.32 8.53 -21.90
C ARG A 74 27.51 9.42 -22.86
N VAL A 75 27.64 9.11 -24.14
CA VAL A 75 26.98 9.78 -25.27
C VAL A 75 25.53 9.30 -25.40
N ALA A 76 24.66 10.29 -25.58
CA ALA A 76 23.31 10.30 -26.16
C ALA A 76 22.54 8.98 -26.36
N ALA A 77 21.50 8.78 -25.55
CA ALA A 77 20.34 7.95 -25.91
C ALA A 77 19.02 8.46 -25.27
N LYS A 78 18.84 9.77 -25.10
CA LYS A 78 17.75 10.32 -24.27
C LYS A 78 16.64 11.09 -25.01
N LEU A 79 16.59 11.05 -26.35
CA LEU A 79 15.68 11.92 -27.11
C LEU A 79 14.58 11.25 -27.94
N VAL A 80 14.49 9.91 -27.99
CA VAL A 80 13.49 9.24 -28.86
C VAL A 80 12.29 8.63 -28.11
N ARG A 81 12.28 8.61 -26.76
CA ARG A 81 11.12 8.11 -25.98
C ARG A 81 10.16 9.18 -25.45
N ARG A 82 10.28 10.43 -25.89
CA ARG A 82 9.38 11.52 -25.44
C ARG A 82 8.10 11.67 -26.25
N ALA A 83 7.93 10.96 -27.36
CA ALA A 83 6.79 11.15 -28.26
C ALA A 83 5.74 10.02 -28.25
N ALA A 84 5.89 8.97 -27.44
CA ALA A 84 5.01 7.79 -27.48
C ALA A 84 4.23 7.50 -26.18
N ALA A 85 4.29 8.38 -25.18
CA ALA A 85 3.57 8.22 -23.91
C ALA A 85 2.65 9.42 -23.57
N ALA A 86 2.25 10.18 -24.59
CA ALA A 86 1.33 11.31 -24.45
C ALA A 86 -0.14 10.93 -24.71
N GLU A 87 -0.44 9.63 -24.77
CA GLU A 87 -1.80 9.12 -24.89
C GLU A 87 -2.06 8.13 -23.76
N ASN A 88 -2.30 8.64 -22.54
CA ASN A 88 -3.14 7.98 -21.55
C ASN A 88 -3.47 8.94 -20.41
N GLY A 89 -4.69 9.49 -20.48
CA GLY A 89 -5.35 10.20 -19.39
C GLY A 89 -4.88 11.63 -19.19
N ALA A 90 -5.79 12.58 -19.36
CA ALA A 90 -5.75 13.85 -18.64
C ALA A 90 -5.86 13.54 -17.13
N GLY A 91 -4.78 13.00 -16.56
CA GLY A 91 -4.71 12.57 -15.17
C GLY A 91 -5.02 13.76 -14.27
N ALA A 92 -5.77 13.48 -13.21
CA ALA A 92 -5.88 14.40 -12.09
C ALA A 92 -4.53 15.07 -11.80
N ASP A 93 -4.53 16.40 -11.67
CA ASP A 93 -3.36 17.20 -11.31
C ASP A 93 -2.98 16.96 -9.84
N ASN A 94 -2.63 15.71 -9.55
CA ASN A 94 -2.22 15.21 -8.25
C ASN A 94 -0.71 15.42 -8.13
N PRO A 95 -0.19 15.85 -6.97
CA PRO A 95 1.23 16.14 -6.82
C PRO A 95 2.11 14.89 -6.95
N VAL A 96 1.59 13.74 -6.53
CA VAL A 96 2.27 12.45 -6.57
C VAL A 96 1.34 11.34 -7.03
N ARG A 97 1.92 10.27 -7.55
CA ARG A 97 1.26 8.99 -7.85
C ARG A 97 1.98 7.84 -7.15
N PRO A 98 1.31 6.74 -6.83
CA PRO A 98 1.99 5.54 -6.34
C PRO A 98 2.87 4.93 -7.43
N HIS A 99 3.92 4.21 -7.02
CA HIS A 99 4.69 3.32 -7.88
C HIS A 99 4.17 1.89 -7.69
N PRO A 100 3.25 1.38 -8.55
CA PRO A 100 2.52 0.13 -8.26
C PRO A 100 3.45 -1.06 -8.03
N HIS A 101 4.43 -1.25 -8.90
CA HIS A 101 5.37 -2.36 -8.83
C HIS A 101 6.17 -2.40 -7.51
N ASN A 102 6.91 -1.33 -7.20
CA ASN A 102 7.69 -1.22 -5.96
C ASN A 102 6.81 -1.36 -4.71
N LEU A 103 5.60 -0.78 -4.73
CA LEU A 103 4.67 -0.89 -3.61
C LEU A 103 4.15 -2.31 -3.43
N ALA A 104 3.86 -3.03 -4.52
CA ALA A 104 3.44 -4.42 -4.48
C ALA A 104 4.57 -5.34 -3.99
N GLU A 105 5.80 -5.13 -4.46
CA GLU A 105 6.98 -5.86 -4.00
C GLU A 105 7.23 -5.62 -2.50
N PHE A 106 7.20 -4.36 -2.08
CA PHE A 106 7.36 -4.01 -0.67
C PHE A 106 6.24 -4.60 0.19
N ALA A 107 4.97 -4.53 -0.24
CA ALA A 107 3.84 -5.10 0.48
C ALA A 107 4.01 -6.62 0.71
N LEU A 108 4.52 -7.33 -0.30
CA LEU A 108 4.65 -8.79 -0.29
C LEU A 108 5.85 -9.28 0.53
N TYR A 109 6.99 -8.60 0.38
CA TYR A 109 8.27 -9.10 0.87
C TYR A 109 8.89 -8.27 2.00
N GLY A 110 8.59 -6.98 2.11
CA GLY A 110 9.20 -6.09 3.10
C GLY A 110 8.28 -5.67 4.25
N ALA A 111 7.05 -5.27 3.94
CA ALA A 111 6.16 -4.58 4.86
C ALA A 111 5.80 -5.40 6.10
N LYS A 112 5.64 -6.72 5.99
CA LYS A 112 5.36 -7.59 7.15
C LYS A 112 6.53 -7.68 8.16
N TYR A 113 7.76 -7.40 7.73
CA TYR A 113 8.94 -7.34 8.59
C TYR A 113 9.18 -5.93 9.12
N ALA A 114 8.91 -4.91 8.31
CA ALA A 114 8.97 -3.51 8.74
C ALA A 114 7.88 -3.18 9.78
N PHE A 115 6.70 -3.78 9.63
CA PHE A 115 5.50 -3.54 10.45
C PHE A 115 4.92 -4.89 10.94
N PRO A 116 5.66 -5.60 11.82
CA PRO A 116 5.23 -6.91 12.31
C PRO A 116 3.87 -6.81 12.99
N ALA A 117 3.04 -7.85 12.84
CA ALA A 117 1.77 -7.88 13.55
C ALA A 117 1.99 -8.20 15.03
N VAL A 118 1.22 -7.50 15.85
CA VAL A 118 1.05 -7.80 17.27
C VAL A 118 -0.37 -8.33 17.43
N GLN A 119 -0.50 -9.55 17.96
CA GLN A 119 -1.80 -10.08 18.36
C GLN A 119 -2.16 -9.50 19.73
N LEU A 120 -3.38 -9.01 19.82
CA LEU A 120 -3.97 -8.42 21.02
C LEU A 120 -4.99 -9.41 21.62
N PRO A 121 -5.42 -9.20 22.87
CA PRO A 121 -6.49 -9.99 23.47
C PRO A 121 -7.78 -10.00 22.64
N LEU A 122 -8.69 -10.91 22.98
CA LEU A 122 -10.00 -10.98 22.35
C LEU A 122 -10.75 -9.66 22.47
N ALA A 123 -11.24 -9.16 21.35
CA ALA A 123 -11.97 -7.90 21.27
C ALA A 123 -13.12 -7.99 20.26
N VAL A 124 -14.04 -7.03 20.33
CA VAL A 124 -14.99 -6.74 19.25
C VAL A 124 -14.32 -5.75 18.29
N GLY A 125 -14.48 -5.97 16.99
CA GLY A 125 -13.77 -5.18 16.01
C GLY A 125 -14.20 -5.40 14.56
N VAL A 126 -13.55 -4.65 13.68
CA VAL A 126 -13.71 -4.77 12.22
C VAL A 126 -12.93 -6.01 11.77
N PRO A 127 -13.54 -6.98 11.06
CA PRO A 127 -12.86 -8.21 10.70
C PRO A 127 -11.64 -7.94 9.80
N THR A 128 -10.53 -8.61 10.04
CA THR A 128 -9.30 -8.47 9.24
C THR A 128 -8.72 -9.83 8.92
N SER A 129 -7.60 -9.88 8.19
CA SER A 129 -6.98 -11.14 7.74
C SER A 129 -8.02 -12.00 7.03
N HIS A 130 -7.99 -13.31 7.24
CA HIS A 130 -8.92 -14.27 6.67
C HIS A 130 -10.38 -14.17 7.16
N SER A 131 -10.67 -13.36 8.19
CA SER A 131 -12.04 -13.08 8.64
C SER A 131 -12.69 -11.95 7.83
N ALA A 132 -11.91 -11.18 7.07
CA ALA A 132 -12.43 -10.06 6.30
C ALA A 132 -13.28 -10.52 5.10
N PRO A 133 -14.17 -9.65 4.59
CA PRO A 133 -15.00 -9.93 3.41
C PRO A 133 -14.20 -10.38 2.17
N ALA A 134 -12.96 -9.92 2.01
CA ALA A 134 -12.04 -10.34 0.94
C ALA A 134 -11.83 -11.88 0.86
N PHE A 135 -12.09 -12.61 1.95
CA PHE A 135 -11.94 -14.06 2.07
C PHE A 135 -13.27 -14.80 2.22
N ALA A 136 -14.41 -14.11 2.09
CA ALA A 136 -15.72 -14.72 2.27
C ALA A 136 -15.91 -15.95 1.36
N GLY A 137 -16.37 -17.06 1.95
CA GLY A 137 -16.62 -18.31 1.24
C GLY A 137 -15.37 -19.09 0.78
N VAL A 138 -14.16 -18.59 1.05
CA VAL A 138 -12.91 -19.27 0.67
C VAL A 138 -12.55 -20.38 1.67
N PHE A 139 -12.72 -20.10 2.96
CA PHE A 139 -12.30 -21.00 4.04
C PHE A 139 -13.52 -21.51 4.80
N ALA A 140 -13.41 -22.74 5.30
CA ALA A 140 -14.44 -23.33 6.13
C ALA A 140 -14.60 -22.53 7.44
N PRO A 141 -15.84 -22.33 7.92
CA PRO A 141 -16.07 -21.72 9.23
C PRO A 141 -15.42 -22.51 10.37
N GLY A 142 -15.24 -21.86 11.53
CA GLY A 142 -14.66 -22.48 12.73
C GLY A 142 -13.17 -22.20 12.94
N GLY A 143 -12.57 -21.32 12.14
CA GLY A 143 -11.23 -20.78 12.37
C GLY A 143 -11.19 -19.73 13.49
N THR A 144 -9.98 -19.29 13.84
CA THR A 144 -9.78 -18.17 14.76
C THR A 144 -10.06 -16.87 14.03
N ASP A 145 -11.10 -16.14 14.43
CA ASP A 145 -11.37 -14.84 13.83
C ASP A 145 -10.34 -13.80 14.24
N PHE A 146 -9.94 -12.95 13.30
CA PHE A 146 -9.10 -11.78 13.55
C PHE A 146 -9.88 -10.49 13.31
N VAL A 147 -9.69 -9.53 14.20
CA VAL A 147 -10.35 -8.22 14.11
C VAL A 147 -9.36 -7.11 14.39
N TRP A 148 -9.52 -5.95 13.76
CA TRP A 148 -8.97 -4.72 14.32
C TRP A 148 -9.91 -4.24 15.43
N PRO A 149 -9.45 -4.12 16.69
CA PRO A 149 -10.30 -3.68 17.80
C PRO A 149 -10.92 -2.33 17.49
N HIS A 150 -12.25 -2.27 17.51
CA HIS A 150 -13.00 -1.05 17.19
C HIS A 150 -14.43 -1.16 17.75
N PRO A 151 -14.96 -0.13 18.43
CA PRO A 151 -16.27 -0.20 19.09
C PRO A 151 -17.43 -0.47 18.11
N ASN A 152 -17.32 -0.02 16.87
CA ASN A 152 -18.35 -0.24 15.84
C ASN A 152 -18.14 -1.55 15.05
N GLY A 153 -17.29 -2.45 15.56
CA GLY A 153 -17.02 -3.74 14.95
C GLY A 153 -18.19 -4.72 15.07
N ALA A 154 -18.38 -5.57 14.06
CA ALA A 154 -19.47 -6.56 14.02
C ALA A 154 -19.04 -7.97 14.47
N VAL A 155 -17.73 -8.22 14.61
CA VAL A 155 -17.18 -9.56 14.87
C VAL A 155 -16.38 -9.54 16.17
N ARG A 156 -16.44 -10.64 16.92
CA ARG A 156 -15.56 -10.88 18.08
C ARG A 156 -14.46 -11.85 17.67
N GLY A 157 -13.21 -11.46 17.87
CA GLY A 157 -12.06 -12.27 17.49
C GLY A 157 -10.79 -11.87 18.23
N VAL A 158 -9.67 -12.52 17.89
CA VAL A 158 -8.34 -12.12 18.35
C VAL A 158 -8.02 -10.75 17.74
N GLY A 159 -7.66 -9.79 18.58
CA GLY A 159 -7.30 -8.47 18.09
C GLY A 159 -5.99 -8.52 17.30
N VAL A 160 -5.89 -7.73 16.23
CA VAL A 160 -4.64 -7.46 15.53
C VAL A 160 -4.37 -5.98 15.65
N GLU A 161 -3.16 -5.61 16.07
CA GLU A 161 -2.77 -4.21 16.10
C GLU A 161 -2.78 -3.64 14.67
N PRO A 162 -3.63 -2.63 14.40
CA PRO A 162 -3.69 -2.03 13.08
C PRO A 162 -2.40 -1.30 12.75
N LEU A 163 -2.08 -1.16 11.45
CA LEU A 163 -0.91 -0.36 11.02
C LEU A 163 -0.95 1.08 11.58
N HIS A 164 -2.14 1.63 11.74
CA HIS A 164 -2.35 2.93 12.36
C HIS A 164 -3.71 2.91 13.09
N PRO A 165 -3.90 3.63 14.21
CA PRO A 165 -5.17 3.63 14.94
C PRO A 165 -6.41 3.97 14.09
N SER A 166 -6.23 4.70 12.99
CA SER A 166 -7.31 5.07 12.06
C SER A 166 -7.67 4.01 11.02
N VAL A 167 -6.91 2.91 10.90
CA VAL A 167 -7.16 1.85 9.90
C VAL A 167 -8.58 1.28 9.95
N PRO A 168 -9.16 0.93 11.12
CA PRO A 168 -10.51 0.38 11.16
C PRO A 168 -11.53 1.35 10.60
N TYR A 169 -11.40 2.63 10.97
CA TYR A 169 -12.24 3.71 10.45
C TYR A 169 -12.06 3.86 8.93
N ALA A 170 -10.83 3.98 8.44
CA ALA A 170 -10.55 4.18 7.02
C ALA A 170 -11.01 2.99 6.15
N ALA A 171 -10.85 1.76 6.64
CA ALA A 171 -11.30 0.54 5.96
C ALA A 171 -12.83 0.49 5.82
N MET A 172 -13.58 0.94 6.83
CA MET A 172 -15.04 0.99 6.76
C MET A 172 -15.58 1.99 5.72
N GLN A 173 -14.77 2.98 5.30
CA GLN A 173 -15.17 4.00 4.33
C GLN A 173 -14.76 3.65 2.88
N ASP A 174 -13.84 2.71 2.70
CA ASP A 174 -13.25 2.39 1.38
C ASP A 174 -13.01 0.88 1.26
N ALA A 175 -13.89 0.20 0.52
CA ALA A 175 -13.83 -1.25 0.34
C ALA A 175 -12.53 -1.72 -0.33
N LYS A 176 -11.98 -0.95 -1.28
CA LYS A 176 -10.74 -1.33 -1.98
C LYS A 176 -9.54 -1.22 -1.04
N LEU A 177 -9.48 -0.16 -0.24
CA LEU A 177 -8.47 -0.02 0.80
C LEU A 177 -8.60 -1.13 1.85
N TYR A 178 -9.82 -1.45 2.27
CA TYR A 178 -10.09 -2.50 3.23
C TYR A 178 -9.56 -3.85 2.74
N ASP A 179 -9.89 -4.25 1.52
CA ASP A 179 -9.41 -5.51 0.95
C ASP A 179 -7.88 -5.60 0.97
N MET A 180 -7.18 -4.53 0.56
CA MET A 180 -5.71 -4.50 0.58
C MET A 180 -5.14 -4.63 1.99
N LEU A 181 -5.70 -3.91 2.97
CA LEU A 181 -5.26 -3.96 4.37
C LEU A 181 -5.53 -5.33 5.00
N ALA A 182 -6.70 -5.93 4.74
CA ALA A 182 -7.04 -7.25 5.24
C ALA A 182 -6.18 -8.36 4.62
N LEU A 183 -5.92 -8.30 3.31
CA LEU A 183 -4.99 -9.20 2.64
C LEU A 183 -3.58 -9.06 3.21
N PHE A 184 -3.14 -7.83 3.49
CA PHE A 184 -1.86 -7.60 4.14
C PHE A 184 -1.81 -8.24 5.54
N ASP A 185 -2.89 -8.16 6.32
CA ASP A 185 -2.97 -8.85 7.62
C ASP A 185 -2.96 -10.37 7.50
N ALA A 186 -3.51 -10.93 6.43
CA ALA A 186 -3.33 -12.35 6.14
C ALA A 186 -1.85 -12.71 5.90
N LEU A 187 -1.02 -11.81 5.36
CA LEU A 187 0.43 -12.00 5.31
C LEU A 187 1.11 -11.91 6.68
N ARG A 188 0.60 -11.06 7.57
CA ARG A 188 1.19 -10.84 8.90
C ARG A 188 0.83 -11.92 9.93
N VAL A 189 -0.44 -12.34 9.98
CA VAL A 189 -0.96 -13.28 11.03
C VAL A 189 -1.57 -14.57 10.48
N GLY A 190 -1.81 -14.68 9.17
CA GLY A 190 -2.46 -15.85 8.57
C GLY A 190 -1.61 -17.11 8.59
N LYS A 191 -2.26 -18.29 8.46
CA LYS A 191 -1.56 -19.57 8.29
C LYS A 191 -1.15 -19.74 6.82
N ALA A 192 -0.58 -20.89 6.47
CA ALA A 192 0.02 -21.10 5.16
C ALA A 192 -0.95 -20.89 3.98
N ARG A 193 -2.23 -21.28 4.15
CA ARG A 193 -3.25 -21.18 3.09
C ARG A 193 -3.69 -19.73 2.88
N GLU A 194 -3.94 -19.01 3.97
CA GLU A 194 -4.35 -17.60 3.99
C GLU A 194 -3.23 -16.74 3.43
N ARG A 195 -1.98 -16.97 3.86
CA ARG A 195 -0.80 -16.30 3.30
C ARG A 195 -0.67 -16.58 1.81
N GLY A 196 -0.81 -17.83 1.36
CA GLY A 196 -0.74 -18.19 -0.05
C GLY A 196 -1.75 -17.43 -0.91
N MET A 197 -3.00 -17.30 -0.44
CA MET A 197 -4.01 -16.51 -1.13
C MET A 197 -3.67 -15.01 -1.14
N ALA A 198 -3.22 -14.47 -0.01
CA ALA A 198 -2.84 -13.06 0.08
C ALA A 198 -1.66 -12.71 -0.82
N GLN A 199 -0.67 -13.61 -0.95
CA GLN A 199 0.46 -13.46 -1.86
C GLN A 199 0.03 -13.39 -3.33
N GLU A 200 -1.07 -14.04 -3.70
CA GLU A 200 -1.63 -14.00 -5.06
C GLU A 200 -2.48 -12.73 -5.29
N ARG A 201 -3.35 -12.38 -4.33
CA ARG A 201 -4.35 -11.33 -4.51
C ARG A 201 -3.85 -9.91 -4.22
N LEU A 202 -3.04 -9.71 -3.18
CA LEU A 202 -2.61 -8.36 -2.78
C LEU A 202 -1.83 -7.64 -3.89
N PRO A 203 -0.82 -8.26 -4.54
CA PRO A 203 -0.11 -7.62 -5.64
C PRO A 203 -1.04 -7.28 -6.81
N SER A 204 -2.00 -8.15 -7.12
CA SER A 204 -2.95 -7.92 -8.22
C SER A 204 -3.87 -6.70 -7.99
N LEU A 205 -4.15 -6.35 -6.72
CA LEU A 205 -4.92 -5.15 -6.39
C LEU A 205 -4.07 -3.88 -6.44
N ILE A 206 -2.78 -3.99 -6.14
CA ILE A 206 -1.84 -2.86 -6.12
C ILE A 206 -1.33 -2.55 -7.53
N ASP A 207 -0.88 -3.58 -8.25
CA ASP A 207 -0.32 -3.50 -9.59
C ASP A 207 -1.03 -4.50 -10.53
N PRO A 208 -2.14 -4.09 -11.17
CA PRO A 208 -2.90 -4.96 -12.06
C PRO A 208 -2.14 -5.32 -13.34
N ALA A 209 -1.03 -4.64 -13.65
CA ALA A 209 -0.21 -4.93 -14.82
C ALA A 209 0.76 -6.10 -14.60
N VAL A 210 0.95 -6.55 -13.34
CA VAL A 210 1.81 -7.70 -13.03
C VAL A 210 1.12 -8.99 -13.49
N PRO A 211 1.76 -9.82 -14.34
CA PRO A 211 1.21 -11.11 -14.73
C PRO A 211 0.98 -12.00 -13.51
N LYS A 212 -0.21 -12.60 -13.40
CA LYS A 212 -0.50 -13.55 -12.33
C LYS A 212 0.49 -14.72 -12.40
N PRO A 213 1.09 -15.16 -11.28
CA PRO A 213 2.00 -16.29 -11.31
C PRO A 213 1.27 -17.53 -11.82
N VAL A 214 1.77 -18.11 -12.92
CA VAL A 214 1.25 -19.34 -13.47
C VAL A 214 1.50 -20.45 -12.45
N LYS A 215 0.45 -20.99 -11.85
CA LYS A 215 0.54 -22.14 -10.94
C LYS A 215 1.13 -23.31 -11.72
N LYS A 216 2.42 -23.58 -11.54
CA LYS A 216 3.05 -24.78 -12.08
C LYS A 216 2.39 -25.96 -11.38
N ALA A 217 1.58 -26.74 -12.11
CA ALA A 217 1.01 -27.97 -11.59
C ALA A 217 2.16 -28.82 -11.05
N LEU A 218 2.12 -29.12 -9.75
CA LEU A 218 3.02 -30.08 -9.12
C LEU A 218 2.81 -31.40 -9.88
N ARG A 219 3.80 -31.79 -10.70
CA ARG A 219 3.86 -33.14 -11.23
C ARG A 219 4.11 -34.05 -10.03
N GLY A 220 3.18 -34.98 -9.82
CA GLY A 220 3.25 -36.00 -8.77
C GLY A 220 4.34 -37.01 -9.01
#